data_AF-B9TQG5-F1
#
_entry.id   AF-B9TQG5-F1
#
_cell.length_a   1.000
_cell.length_b   1.000
_cell.length_c   1.000
_cell.angle_alpha   90.00
_cell.angle_beta   90.00
_cell.angle_gamma   90.00
#
_symmetry.space_group_name_H-M   'P 1'
#
loop_
_entity.id
_entity.type
_entity.pdbx_description
1 polymer ?
#
loop_
_entity_poly.entity_id
_entity_poly.type
_entity_poly.pdbx_seq_one_letter_code
_entity_poly.pdbx_strand_id
1 'polypeptide(L)'
;MPSRSPSAVVEEYDFRNRKVPPNLRDAKMYAVIFDAGSSGSRVHVYCFDRNMDLVPIGKDLELFVQIKPGLSAYASDPQAAANSLLSLLDKAES
;
A
#
# COMPACT_ATOMS: atom_id res chain seq x y z
N MET A 1 28.42 -44.27 -10.01
CA MET A 1 27.85 -43.59 -8.83
C MET A 1 28.62 -42.29 -8.60
N PRO A 2 28.10 -41.11 -8.96
CA PRO A 2 28.58 -39.84 -8.44
C PRO A 2 27.70 -39.37 -7.28
N SER A 3 28.37 -38.69 -6.35
CA SER A 3 27.92 -38.22 -5.04
C SER A 3 26.89 -37.08 -5.11
N ARG A 4 25.97 -37.11 -4.15
CA ARG A 4 24.94 -36.11 -3.85
C ARG A 4 25.57 -34.84 -3.26
N SER A 5 25.36 -33.70 -3.91
CA SER A 5 25.45 -32.36 -3.30
C SER A 5 24.03 -31.87 -3.03
N PRO A 6 23.57 -31.70 -1.78
CA PRO A 6 22.25 -31.16 -1.49
C PRO A 6 22.37 -29.68 -1.14
N SER A 7 21.85 -28.79 -1.99
CA SER A 7 21.15 -27.54 -1.61
C SER A 7 20.84 -26.72 -2.86
N ALA A 8 20.04 -27.31 -3.76
CA ALA A 8 19.24 -26.55 -4.71
C ALA A 8 17.80 -26.62 -4.22
N VAL A 9 17.51 -25.89 -3.14
CA VAL A 9 16.16 -25.63 -2.65
C VAL A 9 16.22 -24.34 -1.86
N VAL A 10 16.24 -23.22 -2.58
CA VAL A 10 15.50 -22.07 -2.12
C VAL A 10 14.26 -22.10 -3.00
N GLU A 11 13.17 -22.59 -2.42
CA GLU A 11 11.84 -22.50 -2.99
C GLU A 11 11.61 -21.03 -3.35
N GLU A 12 11.59 -20.76 -4.65
CA GLU A 12 10.98 -19.59 -5.22
C GLU A 12 9.49 -19.70 -4.85
N TYR A 13 9.14 -19.13 -3.69
CA TYR A 13 7.75 -19.03 -3.27
C TYR A 13 7.05 -18.16 -4.30
N ASP A 14 6.27 -18.85 -5.13
CA ASP A 14 5.29 -18.28 -6.03
C ASP A 14 4.52 -17.19 -5.28
N PHE A 15 4.77 -15.92 -5.62
CA PHE A 15 3.95 -14.79 -5.20
C PHE A 15 2.62 -15.00 -5.91
N ARG A 16 1.72 -15.74 -5.25
CA ARG A 16 0.53 -16.43 -5.80
C ARG A 16 -0.47 -15.60 -6.64
N ASN A 17 -0.15 -14.38 -7.07
CA ASN A 17 -0.75 -13.68 -8.22
C ASN A 17 -0.01 -12.38 -8.67
N ARG A 18 1.29 -12.17 -8.40
CA ARG A 18 2.01 -10.94 -8.82
C ARG A 18 3.34 -11.23 -9.52
N LYS A 19 3.51 -10.71 -10.74
CA LYS A 19 4.80 -10.64 -11.43
C LYS A 19 5.65 -9.55 -10.78
N VAL A 20 6.54 -9.91 -9.86
CA VAL A 20 7.52 -8.99 -9.27
C VAL A 20 8.88 -9.21 -9.95
N PRO A 21 9.54 -8.17 -10.47
CA PRO A 21 10.85 -8.33 -11.09
C PRO A 21 11.92 -8.72 -10.05
N PRO A 22 12.94 -9.50 -10.45
CA PRO A 22 13.89 -10.15 -9.53
C PRO A 22 14.81 -9.20 -8.75
N ASN A 23 14.75 -7.88 -9.02
CA ASN A 23 15.58 -6.86 -8.38
C ASN A 23 14.97 -6.27 -7.08
N LEU A 24 13.85 -6.80 -6.58
CA LEU A 24 13.17 -6.34 -5.36
C LEU A 24 13.68 -7.05 -4.08
N ARG A 25 14.95 -7.47 -4.06
CA ARG A 25 15.57 -8.13 -2.90
C ARG A 25 15.72 -7.24 -1.66
N ASP A 26 15.04 -6.09 -1.56
CA ASP A 26 14.83 -5.28 -0.34
C ASP A 26 13.60 -4.37 -0.46
N ALA A 27 12.69 -4.67 -1.39
CA ALA A 27 11.63 -3.74 -1.70
C ALA A 27 10.49 -3.83 -0.71
N LYS A 28 10.22 -2.69 -0.08
CA LYS A 28 9.02 -2.42 0.68
C LYS A 28 7.82 -2.38 -0.26
N MET A 29 6.75 -3.05 0.12
CA MET A 29 5.48 -3.00 -0.59
C MET A 29 4.54 -2.08 0.17
N TYR A 30 3.88 -1.17 -0.53
CA TYR A 30 2.95 -0.21 0.08
C TYR A 30 1.53 -0.50 -0.36
N ALA A 31 0.57 -0.27 0.54
CA ALA A 31 -0.86 -0.24 0.22
C ALA A 31 -1.43 1.10 0.63
N VAL A 32 -1.98 1.84 -0.33
CA VAL A 32 -2.67 3.12 -0.12
C VAL A 32 -4.17 2.87 -0.26
N ILE A 33 -4.92 3.15 0.80
CA ILE A 33 -6.36 2.88 0.88
C ILE A 33 -7.08 4.19 1.18
N PHE A 34 -7.97 4.59 0.29
CA PHE A 34 -8.88 5.70 0.51
C PHE A 34 -10.20 5.19 1.07
N ASP A 35 -10.59 5.69 2.25
CA ASP A 35 -11.89 5.43 2.86
C ASP A 35 -12.78 6.68 2.71
N ALA A 36 -13.70 6.64 1.74
CA ALA A 36 -14.59 7.73 1.36
C ALA A 36 -15.94 7.65 2.09
N GLY A 37 -15.98 8.19 3.30
CA GLY A 37 -17.17 8.22 4.15
C GLY A 37 -18.01 9.46 3.87
N SER A 38 -19.27 9.44 4.29
CA SER A 38 -20.18 10.57 4.11
C SER A 38 -19.75 11.82 4.88
N SER A 39 -19.22 11.64 6.09
CA SER A 39 -18.77 12.73 6.98
C SER A 39 -17.33 13.19 6.72
N GLY A 40 -16.56 12.45 5.91
CA GLY A 40 -15.15 12.74 5.66
C GLY A 40 -14.44 11.63 4.88
N SER A 41 -13.35 12.00 4.22
CA SER A 41 -12.48 11.08 3.49
C SER A 41 -11.18 10.87 4.26
N ARG A 42 -10.64 9.66 4.24
CA ARG A 42 -9.37 9.29 4.90
C ARG A 42 -8.44 8.60 3.91
N VAL A 43 -7.14 8.70 4.16
CA VAL A 43 -6.12 7.84 3.55
C VAL A 43 -5.39 7.06 4.63
N HIS A 44 -5.21 5.77 4.37
CA HIS A 44 -4.37 4.86 5.13
C HIS A 44 -3.23 4.41 4.23
N VAL A 45 -1.98 4.51 4.69
CA VAL A 45 -0.83 3.92 4.00
C VAL A 45 -0.19 2.90 4.92
N TYR A 46 -0.12 1.66 4.46
CA TYR A 46 0.56 0.56 5.13
C TYR A 46 1.83 0.17 4.37
N CYS A 47 2.85 -0.25 5.09
CA CYS A 47 4.09 -0.78 4.54
C CYS A 47 4.22 -2.26 4.92
N PHE A 48 4.60 -3.10 3.96
CA PHE A 48 4.79 -4.53 4.13
C PHE A 48 6.20 -4.93 3.71
N ASP A 49 6.78 -5.88 4.45
CA ASP A 49 7.99 -6.57 4.03
C ASP A 49 7.66 -7.68 3.02
N ARG A 50 8.67 -8.47 2.65
CA ARG A 50 8.52 -9.55 1.66
C ARG A 50 7.65 -10.71 2.12
N ASN A 51 7.53 -10.91 3.43
CA ASN A 51 6.69 -11.95 4.02
C ASN A 51 5.23 -11.49 4.12
N MET A 52 4.91 -10.30 3.60
CA MET A 52 3.62 -9.61 3.77
C MET A 52 3.36 -9.25 5.24
N ASP A 53 4.41 -9.14 6.05
CA ASP A 53 4.28 -8.68 7.43
C ASP A 53 4.21 -7.15 7.45
N LEU A 54 3.30 -6.61 8.25
CA LEU A 54 3.13 -5.17 8.40
C LEU A 54 4.34 -4.59 9.15
N VAL A 55 5.00 -3.59 8.55
CA VAL A 55 6.18 -2.93 9.12
C VAL A 55 5.93 -1.44 9.36
N PRO A 56 6.56 -0.83 10.38
CA PRO A 56 6.33 0.58 10.72
C PRO A 56 6.70 1.57 9.60
N ILE A 57 5.90 2.63 9.51
CA ILE A 57 6.19 3.87 8.78
C ILE A 57 6.55 4.94 9.81
N GLY A 58 7.84 5.25 9.93
CA GLY A 58 8.32 6.17 10.96
C GLY A 58 8.13 5.58 12.36
N LYS A 59 7.26 6.19 13.17
CA LYS A 59 6.96 5.74 14.55
C LYS A 59 5.68 4.91 14.66
N ASP A 60 4.87 4.90 13.60
CA ASP A 60 3.54 4.30 13.59
C ASP A 60 3.49 3.12 12.61
N LEU A 61 2.44 2.30 12.68
CA LEU A 61 2.23 1.18 11.73
C LEU A 61 1.63 1.63 10.40
N GLU A 62 1.07 2.84 10.35
CA GLU A 62 0.45 3.43 9.17
C GLU A 62 0.65 4.94 9.12
N LEU A 63 0.58 5.51 7.92
CA LEU A 63 0.24 6.93 7.76
C LEU A 63 -1.29 7.03 7.70
N PHE A 64 -1.87 7.81 8.61
CA PHE A 64 -3.30 8.09 8.65
C PHE A 64 -3.57 9.60 8.55
N VAL A 65 -4.37 10.00 7.56
CA VAL A 65 -4.81 11.39 7.42
C VAL A 65 -6.29 11.43 7.07
N GLN A 66 -7.02 12.37 7.67
CA GLN A 66 -8.45 12.57 7.45
C GLN A 66 -8.77 14.03 7.08
N ILE A 67 -9.70 14.21 6.15
CA ILE A 67 -10.28 15.50 5.78
C ILE A 67 -11.81 15.47 5.90
N LYS A 68 -12.41 16.66 5.91
CA LYS A 68 -13.87 16.90 5.87
C LYS A 68 -14.16 18.05 4.88
N PRO A 69 -15.35 18.09 4.25
CA PRO A 69 -16.44 17.11 4.32
C PRO A 69 -16.11 15.82 3.53
N GLY A 70 -17.03 14.85 3.53
CA GLY A 70 -16.91 13.63 2.72
C GLY A 70 -17.32 13.82 1.26
N LEU A 71 -17.05 12.83 0.42
CA LEU A 71 -17.32 12.92 -1.03
C LEU A 71 -18.80 13.20 -1.36
N SER A 72 -19.73 12.70 -0.54
CA SER A 72 -21.16 12.92 -0.74
C SER A 72 -21.60 14.38 -0.62
N ALA A 73 -20.80 15.24 0.03
CA ALA A 73 -21.08 16.67 0.08
C ALA A 73 -20.92 17.36 -1.29
N TYR A 74 -20.23 16.71 -2.23
CA TYR A 74 -19.97 17.20 -3.58
C TYR A 74 -20.81 16.48 -4.63
N ALA A 75 -21.98 15.94 -4.28
CA ALA A 75 -22.80 15.11 -5.18
C ALA A 75 -23.14 15.78 -6.53
N SER A 76 -23.25 17.11 -6.55
CA SER A 76 -23.52 17.90 -7.76
C SER A 76 -22.26 18.29 -8.55
N ASP A 77 -21.06 18.09 -8.00
CA ASP A 77 -19.78 18.45 -8.61
C ASP A 77 -18.73 17.35 -8.38
N PRO A 78 -18.69 16.31 -9.24
CA PRO A 78 -17.72 15.23 -9.15
C PRO A 78 -16.26 15.68 -9.26
N GLN A 79 -15.98 16.79 -9.96
CA GLN A 79 -14.62 17.31 -10.09
C GLN A 79 -14.15 17.93 -8.77
N ALA A 80 -15.02 18.68 -8.08
CA ALA A 80 -14.73 19.16 -6.73
C ALA A 80 -14.51 18.00 -5.74
N ALA A 81 -15.28 16.91 -5.88
CA ALA A 81 -15.09 15.69 -5.09
C ALA A 81 -13.68 15.10 -5.29
N ALA A 82 -13.24 14.94 -6.55
CA ALA A 82 -11.91 14.45 -6.87
C ALA A 82 -10.80 15.39 -6.35
N ASN A 83 -10.96 16.71 -6.57
CA ASN A 83 -10.00 17.71 -6.10
C ASN A 83 -9.85 17.71 -4.57
N SER A 84 -10.92 17.39 -3.83
CA SER A 84 -10.88 17.31 -2.37
C SER A 84 -9.89 16.25 -1.87
N LEU A 85 -9.65 15.18 -2.65
CA LEU A 85 -8.75 14.08 -2.29
C LEU A 85 -7.27 14.36 -2.58
N LEU A 86 -6.94 15.41 -3.33
CA LEU A 86 -5.55 15.68 -3.74
C LEU A 86 -4.61 15.84 -2.53
N SER A 87 -5.04 16.57 -1.51
CA SER A 87 -4.25 16.74 -0.29
C SER A 87 -3.96 15.43 0.45
N LEU A 88 -4.82 14.42 0.33
CA LEU A 88 -4.59 13.09 0.90
C LEU A 88 -3.60 12.29 0.03
N LEU A 89 -3.69 12.43 -1.29
CA LEU A 89 -2.76 11.81 -2.23
C LEU A 89 -1.34 12.36 -2.05
N ASP A 90 -1.19 13.68 -1.95
CA ASP A 90 0.10 14.35 -1.72
C ASP A 90 0.78 13.84 -0.43
N LYS A 91 -0.01 13.51 0.60
CA LYS A 91 0.50 12.91 1.85
C LYS A 91 0.93 11.46 1.67
N ALA A 92 0.26 10.70 0.81
CA ALA A 92 0.62 9.32 0.54
C ALA A 92 1.85 9.19 -0.37
N GLU A 93 2.14 10.20 -1.19
CA GLU A 93 3.30 10.24 -2.09
C GLU A 93 4.60 10.73 -1.43
N SER A 94 4.52 11.41 -0.28
CA SER A 94 5.65 12.10 0.37
C SER A 94 6.63 11.22 1.11
#